data_AF-A0A7S3LDC8-F1
#
_entry.id   AF-A0A7S3LDC8-F1
#
_cell.length_a   1.000
_cell.length_b   1.000
_cell.length_c   1.000
_cell.angle_alpha   90.00
_cell.angle_beta   90.00
_cell.angle_gamma   90.00
#
_symmetry.space_group_name_H-M   'P 1'
#
loop_
_entity.id
_entity.type
_entity.pdbx_description
1 polymer ?
#
loop_
_entity_poly.entity_id
_entity_poly.type
_entity_poly.pdbx_seq_one_letter_code
_entity_poly.pdbx_strand_id
1 'polypeptide(L)'
;KSAEDFEDEVELKLIDLKRKLCRGLVRFIVCLRKGGYVTTPSFEFTTPRKQFEKRFEPFLAIRHPPFLSYDDYESGADSSGIPAEAMLQATAELFQAAKVAAESILHDLKEIVPYYTPVMEDQVRALLKVS
;
A
#
# COMPACT_ATOMS: atom_id res chain seq x y z
N LYS A 1 17.11 16.51 15.06
CA LYS A 1 15.81 16.11 14.47
C LYS A 1 14.75 16.44 15.50
N SER A 2 13.73 17.21 15.11
CA SER A 2 12.54 17.42 15.94
C SER A 2 11.73 16.12 16.02
N ALA A 3 10.74 16.05 16.93
CA ALA A 3 9.79 14.94 16.95
C ALA A 3 8.96 14.89 15.64
N GLU A 4 8.61 16.06 15.10
CA GLU A 4 7.89 16.21 13.82
C GLU A 4 8.70 15.64 12.64
N ASP A 5 10.00 15.97 12.54
CA ASP A 5 10.89 15.45 11.49
C ASP A 5 10.92 13.91 11.47
N PHE A 6 10.79 13.31 12.65
CA PHE A 6 10.82 11.87 12.82
C PHE A 6 9.48 11.23 12.44
N GLU A 7 8.36 11.80 12.89
CA GLU A 7 7.02 11.35 12.53
C GLU A 7 6.83 11.38 11.00
N ASP A 8 7.28 12.45 10.35
CA ASP A 8 7.29 12.57 8.88
C ASP A 8 8.14 11.47 8.22
N GLU A 9 9.30 11.14 8.79
CA GLU A 9 10.17 10.07 8.27
C GLU A 9 9.48 8.70 8.35
N VAL A 10 8.80 8.40 9.46
CA VAL A 10 8.03 7.16 9.61
C VAL A 10 6.84 7.14 8.65
N GLU A 11 6.14 8.26 8.48
CA GLU A 11 5.02 8.36 7.54
C GLU A 11 5.49 8.10 6.10
N LEU A 12 6.62 8.69 5.69
CA LEU A 12 7.21 8.43 4.37
C LEU A 12 7.57 6.96 4.17
N LYS A 13 8.17 6.32 5.19
CA LYS A 13 8.46 4.87 5.15
C LYS A 13 7.19 4.03 5.05
N LEU A 14 6.13 4.41 5.77
CA LEU A 14 4.82 3.75 5.70
C LEU A 14 4.17 3.89 4.32
N ILE A 15 4.24 5.07 3.70
CA ILE A 15 3.74 5.29 2.34
C ILE A 15 4.49 4.41 1.35
N ASP A 16 5.81 4.32 1.46
CA ASP A 16 6.64 3.49 0.60
C ASP A 16 6.36 1.99 0.79
N LEU A 17 6.17 1.53 2.03
CA LEU A 17 5.70 0.17 2.32
C LEU A 17 4.35 -0.12 1.65
N LYS A 18 3.36 0.76 1.81
CA LYS A 18 2.05 0.62 1.17
C LYS A 18 2.17 0.51 -0.35
N ARG A 19 3.02 1.33 -0.97
CA ARG A 19 3.27 1.29 -2.44
C ARG A 19 3.85 -0.07 -2.86
N LYS A 20 4.84 -0.60 -2.13
CA LYS A 20 5.44 -1.91 -2.42
C LYS A 20 4.41 -3.03 -2.30
N LEU A 21 3.61 -3.03 -1.24
CA LEU A 21 2.54 -4.01 -1.02
C LEU A 21 1.47 -3.95 -2.11
N CYS A 22 0.96 -2.76 -2.44
CA CYS A 22 -0.05 -2.61 -3.50
C CYS A 22 0.47 -3.13 -4.85
N ARG A 23 1.72 -2.79 -5.22
CA ARG A 23 2.35 -3.30 -6.45
C ARG A 23 2.53 -4.81 -6.42
N GLY A 24 2.98 -5.35 -5.28
CA GLY A 24 3.18 -6.79 -5.08
C GLY A 24 1.86 -7.55 -5.22
N LEU A 25 0.79 -7.08 -4.59
CA LEU A 25 -0.54 -7.69 -4.66
C LEU A 25 -1.11 -7.69 -6.08
N VAL A 26 -1.01 -6.59 -6.81
CA VAL A 26 -1.48 -6.51 -8.20
C VAL A 26 -0.73 -7.52 -9.08
N ARG A 27 0.60 -7.57 -8.99
CA ARG A 27 1.40 -8.53 -9.78
C ARG A 27 1.15 -9.98 -9.35
N PHE A 28 0.95 -10.23 -8.06
CA PHE A 28 0.62 -11.55 -7.55
C PHE A 28 -0.70 -12.07 -8.13
N ILE A 29 -1.74 -11.23 -8.18
CA ILE A 29 -3.01 -11.59 -8.84
C ILE A 29 -2.79 -11.90 -10.33
N VAL A 30 -1.92 -11.14 -11.01
CA VAL A 30 -1.55 -11.41 -12.41
C VAL A 30 -0.84 -12.77 -12.55
N CYS A 31 0.11 -13.10 -11.66
CA CYS A 31 0.75 -14.42 -11.62
C CYS A 31 -0.27 -15.54 -11.45
N LEU A 32 -1.21 -15.38 -10.52
CA LEU A 32 -2.27 -16.38 -10.28
C LEU A 32 -3.15 -16.58 -11.52
N ARG A 33 -3.48 -15.50 -12.24
CA ARG A 33 -4.22 -15.58 -13.51
C ARG A 33 -3.43 -16.28 -14.61
N LYS A 34 -2.15 -15.93 -14.79
CA LYS A 34 -1.25 -16.56 -15.78
C LYS A 34 -1.03 -18.05 -15.47
N GLY A 35 -0.99 -18.44 -14.20
CA GLY A 35 -0.90 -19.83 -13.76
C GLY A 35 -2.22 -20.60 -13.82
N GLY A 36 -3.33 -19.96 -14.19
CA GLY A 36 -4.65 -20.60 -14.26
C GLY A 36 -5.31 -20.84 -12.90
N TYR A 37 -4.75 -20.31 -11.81
CA TYR A 37 -5.30 -20.46 -10.45
C TYR A 37 -6.47 -19.51 -10.17
N VAL A 38 -6.56 -18.41 -10.92
CA VAL A 38 -7.65 -17.43 -10.82
C VAL A 38 -8.22 -17.20 -12.21
N THR A 39 -9.51 -17.44 -12.37
CA THR A 39 -10.25 -17.15 -13.60
C THR A 39 -10.96 -15.81 -13.49
N THR A 40 -11.08 -15.12 -14.62
CA THR A 40 -11.92 -13.91 -14.68
C THR A 40 -13.37 -14.35 -14.84
N PRO A 41 -14.27 -14.03 -13.89
CA PRO A 41 -15.68 -14.35 -14.04
C PRO A 41 -16.26 -13.62 -15.26
N SER A 42 -16.98 -14.38 -16.10
CA SER A 42 -17.76 -13.81 -17.20
C SER A 42 -19.15 -13.48 -16.70
N PHE A 43 -19.64 -12.28 -17.01
CA PHE A 43 -20.97 -11.82 -16.64
C PHE A 43 -21.73 -11.41 -17.89
N GLU A 44 -22.98 -11.87 -18.01
CA GLU A 44 -23.83 -11.61 -19.17
C GLU A 44 -24.25 -10.13 -19.29
N PHE A 45 -24.52 -9.48 -18.15
CA PHE A 45 -25.13 -8.15 -18.12
C PHE A 45 -24.16 -7.00 -17.81
N THR A 46 -22.86 -7.27 -17.70
CA THR A 46 -21.87 -6.22 -17.40
C THR A 46 -20.56 -6.46 -18.13
N THR A 47 -19.81 -5.38 -18.31
CA THR A 47 -18.46 -5.41 -18.86
C THR A 47 -17.44 -5.05 -17.77
N PRO A 48 -16.16 -5.44 -17.91
CA PRO A 48 -15.09 -5.00 -17.00
C PRO A 48 -15.00 -3.47 -16.86
N ARG A 49 -15.23 -2.73 -17.96
CA ARG A 49 -15.28 -1.26 -17.95
C ARG A 49 -16.37 -0.72 -17.02
N LYS A 50 -17.62 -1.20 -17.16
CA LYS A 50 -18.72 -0.77 -16.28
C LYS A 50 -18.44 -1.09 -14.81
N GLN A 51 -17.82 -2.23 -14.53
CA GLN A 51 -17.43 -2.60 -13.17
C GLN A 51 -16.35 -1.68 -12.60
N PHE A 52 -15.36 -1.31 -13.41
CA PHE A 52 -14.33 -0.34 -13.05
C PHE A 52 -14.94 1.02 -12.76
N GLU A 53 -15.70 1.58 -13.70
CA GLU A 53 -16.35 2.89 -13.55
C GLU A 53 -17.21 2.94 -12.29
N LYS A 54 -18.02 1.90 -12.03
CA LYS A 54 -18.85 1.84 -10.84
C LYS A 54 -18.04 1.71 -9.55
N ARG A 55 -16.91 0.99 -9.57
CA ARG A 55 -16.02 0.84 -8.41
C ARG A 55 -15.30 2.14 -8.07
N PHE A 56 -14.94 2.93 -9.08
CA PHE A 56 -14.20 4.18 -8.90
C PHE A 56 -15.06 5.45 -8.93
N GLU A 57 -16.38 5.31 -9.13
CA GLU A 57 -17.36 6.40 -9.10
C GLU A 57 -17.22 7.33 -7.86
N PRO A 58 -17.00 6.83 -6.62
CA PRO A 58 -16.86 7.72 -5.46
C PRO A 58 -15.67 8.68 -5.54
N PHE A 59 -14.65 8.37 -6.36
CA PHE A 59 -13.46 9.19 -6.50
C PHE A 59 -13.59 10.27 -7.59
N LEU A 60 -14.68 10.30 -8.36
CA LEU A 60 -14.91 11.30 -9.40
C LEU A 60 -14.99 12.73 -8.85
N ALA A 61 -15.33 12.90 -7.58
CA ALA A 61 -15.38 14.20 -6.92
C ALA A 61 -13.99 14.75 -6.54
N ILE A 62 -12.95 13.90 -6.54
CA ILE A 62 -11.59 14.28 -6.15
C ILE A 62 -10.89 14.95 -7.33
N ARG A 63 -10.43 16.19 -7.14
CA ARG A 63 -9.75 16.96 -8.19
C ARG A 63 -8.31 16.53 -8.44
N HIS A 64 -7.61 16.10 -7.39
CA HIS A 64 -6.20 15.71 -7.45
C HIS A 64 -5.93 14.45 -6.61
N PRO A 65 -5.19 13.47 -7.14
CA PRO A 65 -4.69 13.38 -8.52
C PRO A 65 -5.81 13.24 -9.56
N PRO A 66 -5.53 13.42 -10.88
CA PRO A 66 -6.50 13.18 -11.94
C PRO A 66 -7.10 11.76 -11.84
N PHE A 67 -8.36 11.64 -12.26
CA PHE A 67 -9.05 10.35 -12.31
C PHE A 67 -8.35 9.37 -13.25
N LEU A 68 -8.16 8.12 -12.81
CA LEU A 68 -7.61 7.04 -13.62
C LEU A 68 -8.68 6.55 -14.60
N SER A 69 -8.49 6.74 -15.90
CA SER A 69 -9.43 6.20 -16.88
C SER A 69 -9.33 4.67 -16.95
N TYR A 70 -10.38 4.01 -17.46
CA TYR A 70 -10.33 2.56 -17.67
C TYR A 70 -9.23 2.18 -18.68
N ASP A 71 -8.96 3.04 -19.68
CA ASP A 71 -7.95 2.79 -20.70
C ASP A 71 -6.53 2.86 -20.11
N ASP A 72 -6.30 3.81 -19.20
CA ASP A 72 -5.04 3.89 -18.43
C ASP A 72 -4.87 2.66 -17.51
N TYR A 73 -5.96 2.21 -16.89
CA TYR A 73 -5.96 1.01 -16.07
C TYR A 73 -5.65 -0.25 -16.90
N GLU A 74 -6.30 -0.42 -18.06
CA GLU A 74 -6.12 -1.59 -18.92
C GLU A 74 -4.71 -1.65 -19.50
N SER A 75 -4.20 -0.52 -20.00
CA SER A 75 -2.82 -0.42 -20.48
C SER A 75 -1.78 -0.65 -19.37
N GLY A 76 -2.00 -0.10 -18.17
CA GLY A 76 -1.11 -0.30 -17.03
C GLY A 76 -1.17 -1.70 -16.42
N ALA A 77 -2.27 -2.42 -16.62
CA ALA A 77 -2.46 -3.79 -16.16
C ALA A 77 -2.04 -4.84 -17.21
N ASP A 78 -1.74 -4.43 -18.45
CA ASP A 78 -1.30 -5.35 -19.47
C ASP A 78 0.05 -5.98 -19.10
N SER A 79 0.04 -7.31 -19.07
CA SER A 79 1.20 -8.15 -18.75
C SER A 79 1.40 -9.24 -19.79
N SER A 80 0.71 -9.14 -20.93
CA SER A 80 0.79 -10.10 -22.03
C SER A 80 2.23 -10.35 -22.48
N GLY A 81 3.04 -9.29 -22.57
CA GLY A 81 4.45 -9.36 -22.97
C GLY A 81 5.44 -9.84 -21.89
N ILE A 82 4.99 -10.10 -20.65
CA ILE A 82 5.89 -10.48 -19.55
C ILE A 82 5.77 -11.99 -19.28
N PRO A 83 6.88 -12.76 -19.33
CA PRO A 83 6.88 -14.18 -18.95
C PRO A 83 6.38 -14.39 -17.52
N ALA A 84 5.66 -15.50 -17.28
CA ALA A 84 5.09 -15.78 -15.96
C ALA A 84 6.17 -15.89 -14.86
N GLU A 85 7.31 -16.49 -15.17
CA GLU A 85 8.45 -16.63 -14.27
C GLU A 85 9.09 -15.27 -13.92
N ALA A 86 9.29 -14.40 -14.92
CA ALA A 86 9.78 -13.05 -14.70
C ALA A 86 8.82 -12.22 -13.83
N MET A 87 7.50 -12.37 -14.04
CA MET A 87 6.49 -11.71 -13.20
C MET A 87 6.54 -12.24 -11.75
N LEU A 88 6.71 -13.55 -11.57
CA LEU A 88 6.77 -14.17 -10.24
C LEU A 88 8.01 -13.69 -9.48
N GLN A 89 9.17 -13.67 -10.14
CA GLN A 89 10.40 -13.15 -9.57
C GLN A 89 10.25 -11.69 -9.13
N ALA A 90 9.73 -10.84 -10.03
CA ALA A 90 9.50 -9.42 -9.73
C ALA A 90 8.44 -9.20 -8.62
N THR A 91 7.53 -10.15 -8.43
CA THR A 91 6.54 -10.13 -7.34
C THR A 91 7.20 -10.51 -6.01
N ALA A 92 8.03 -11.55 -6.01
CA ALA A 92 8.79 -11.98 -4.83
C ALA A 92 9.72 -10.87 -4.33
N GLU A 93 10.41 -10.19 -5.24
CA GLU A 93 11.26 -9.04 -4.92
C GLU A 93 10.49 -7.90 -4.25
N LEU A 94 9.26 -7.60 -4.71
CA LEU A 94 8.41 -6.58 -4.09
C LEU A 94 7.99 -6.96 -2.67
N PHE A 95 7.61 -8.22 -2.44
CA PHE A 95 7.24 -8.68 -1.10
C PHE A 95 8.45 -8.74 -0.16
N GLN A 96 9.61 -9.16 -0.66
CA GLN A 96 10.85 -9.13 0.11
C GLN A 96 11.24 -7.71 0.49
N ALA A 97 11.16 -6.76 -0.45
CA ALA A 97 11.39 -5.35 -0.18
C ALA A 97 10.36 -4.76 0.80
N ALA A 98 9.09 -5.16 0.70
CA ALA A 98 8.05 -4.76 1.65
C ALA A 98 8.34 -5.30 3.06
N LYS A 99 8.78 -6.55 3.19
CA LYS A 99 9.19 -7.14 4.47
C LYS A 99 10.33 -6.34 5.11
N VAL A 100 11.40 -6.07 4.36
CA VAL A 100 12.54 -5.28 4.85
C VAL A 100 12.11 -3.88 5.30
N ALA A 101 11.24 -3.21 4.53
CA ALA A 101 10.69 -1.91 4.92
C ALA A 101 9.86 -1.97 6.21
N ALA A 102 9.02 -3.01 6.36
CA ALA A 102 8.24 -3.21 7.58
C ALA A 102 9.12 -3.48 8.80
N GLU A 103 10.17 -4.29 8.64
CA GLU A 103 11.15 -4.57 9.69
C GLU A 103 11.90 -3.30 10.11
N SER A 104 12.29 -2.44 9.16
CA SER A 104 12.89 -1.13 9.45
C SER A 104 11.93 -0.23 10.24
N ILE A 105 10.67 -0.12 9.82
CA ILE A 105 9.68 0.70 10.55
C ILE A 105 9.48 0.16 11.97
N LEU A 106 9.37 -1.16 12.13
CA LEU A 106 9.22 -1.78 13.45
C LEU A 106 10.44 -1.55 14.34
N HIS A 107 11.65 -1.56 13.77
CA HIS A 107 12.87 -1.22 14.48
C HIS A 107 12.82 0.23 14.98
N ASP A 108 12.55 1.18 14.06
CA ASP A 108 12.47 2.60 14.37
C ASP A 108 11.42 2.86 15.47
N LEU A 109 10.25 2.22 15.40
CA LEU A 109 9.21 2.34 16.42
C LEU A 109 9.63 1.78 17.78
N LYS A 110 10.36 0.66 17.82
CA LYS A 110 10.83 0.04 19.07
C LYS A 110 11.87 0.89 19.79
N GLU A 111 12.70 1.64 19.07
CA GLU A 111 13.66 2.57 19.67
C GLU A 111 12.96 3.75 20.38
N ILE A 112 11.70 4.04 20.04
CA ILE A 112 10.93 5.20 20.55
C ILE A 112 10.07 4.85 21.75
N VAL A 113 9.51 3.64 21.80
CA VAL A 113 8.62 3.20 22.89
C VAL A 113 9.21 3.54 24.28
N PRO A 114 10.52 3.39 24.54
CA PRO A 114 11.11 3.77 25.83
C PRO A 114 11.17 5.27 26.14
N TYR A 115 11.07 6.15 25.13
CA TYR A 115 11.16 7.61 25.29
C TYR A 115 9.78 8.30 25.34
N TYR A 116 8.73 7.67 24.79
CA TYR A 116 7.37 8.20 24.89
C TYR A 116 6.66 7.85 26.21
N THR A 117 6.93 6.67 26.80
CA THR A 117 6.34 6.28 28.10
C THR A 117 6.71 7.23 29.25
N PRO A 118 7.97 7.67 29.43
CA PRO A 118 8.33 8.58 30.51
C PRO A 118 7.72 9.98 30.33
N VAL A 119 7.67 10.48 29.09
CA VAL A 119 7.11 11.81 28.78
C VAL A 119 5.60 11.85 29.08
N MET A 120 4.87 10.78 28.78
CA MET A 120 3.47 10.63 29.18
C MET A 120 3.29 10.52 30.70
N GLU A 121 4.17 9.79 31.41
CA GLU A 121 4.09 9.69 32.88
C GLU A 121 4.32 11.03 33.58
N ASP A 122 5.28 11.83 33.14
CA ASP A 122 5.54 13.15 33.71
C ASP A 122 4.44 14.16 33.39
N GLN A 123 3.86 14.10 32.18
CA GLN A 123 2.69 14.91 31.82
C GLN A 123 1.45 14.51 32.61
N VAL A 124 1.21 13.21 32.78
CA VAL A 124 0.11 12.68 33.61
C VAL A 124 0.32 13.06 35.08
N ARG A 125 1.54 12.98 35.61
CA ARG A 125 1.86 13.45 36.97
C ARG A 125 1.72 14.96 37.12
N ALA A 126 2.07 15.75 36.12
CA ALA A 126 1.86 17.19 36.13
C ALA A 126 0.37 17.53 36.17
N LEU A 127 -0.47 16.82 35.40
CA LEU A 127 -1.92 16.98 35.43
C LEU A 127 -2.52 16.58 36.78
N LEU A 128 -2.01 15.51 37.42
CA LEU A 128 -2.44 15.06 38.75
C LEU A 128 -1.99 15.98 39.91
N LYS A 129 -0.99 16.85 39.71
CA LYS A 129 -0.54 17.81 40.72
C LYS A 129 -1.34 19.13 40.74
N VAL A 130 -2.22 19.33 39.75
CA VAL A 130 -3.04 20.55 39.59
C VAL A 130 -4.50 20.30 40.02
N SER A 131 -4.84 19.09 40.46
CA SER A 131 -6.13 18.71 41.08
C SER A 131 -6.02 18.57 42.59
#